data_AF-A0A7S3TBN5-F1
#
_entry.id   AF-A0A7S3TBN5-F1
#
_cell.length_a   1.000
_cell.length_b   1.000
_cell.length_c   1.000
_cell.angle_alpha   90.00
_cell.angle_beta   90.00
_cell.angle_gamma   90.00
#
_symmetry.space_group_name_H-M   'P 1'
#
loop_
_entity.id
_entity.type
_entity.pdbx_description
1 polymer ?
#
loop_
_entity_poly.entity_id
_entity_poly.type
_entity_poly.pdbx_seq_one_letter_code
_entity_poly.pdbx_strand_id
1 'polypeptide(L)'
;AASGGAAGGGARRPPALRPLAGCAQQPNLPLAVLDCLTRALLPLRREHGDLVWWQLDAKVEELICLLGKAERIKGTPVPLSYSRHTSRFFSVYTFTLPLALCEHIDLWLLPPTVGVVSWVIFATEEIGHIIEARWIWGGVGRRRDRTHH
;
A
#
# COMPACT_ATOMS: atom_id res chain seq x y z
N ALA A 1 31.17 -30.52 -33.99
CA ALA A 1 29.95 -31.30 -33.71
C ALA A 1 29.34 -30.76 -32.43
N ALA A 2 28.31 -29.92 -32.55
CA ALA A 2 27.63 -29.30 -31.42
C ALA A 2 26.55 -30.26 -30.90
N SER A 3 26.61 -30.57 -29.61
CA SER A 3 25.68 -31.39 -28.85
C SER A 3 24.89 -30.55 -27.85
N GLY A 4 23.63 -30.95 -27.63
CA GLY A 4 22.81 -30.62 -26.45
C GLY A 4 22.24 -29.20 -26.44
N GLY A 5 20.93 -28.95 -26.46
CA GLY A 5 19.85 -29.70 -25.81
C GLY A 5 19.61 -29.13 -24.42
N ALA A 6 18.71 -28.16 -24.29
CA ALA A 6 18.03 -27.84 -23.03
C ALA A 6 16.70 -27.13 -23.34
N ALA A 7 15.63 -27.91 -23.25
CA ALA A 7 14.28 -27.41 -23.14
C ALA A 7 14.16 -26.53 -21.89
N GLY A 8 13.73 -25.29 -22.08
CA GLY A 8 13.15 -24.47 -21.03
C GLY A 8 11.80 -24.01 -21.54
N GLY A 9 10.73 -24.64 -21.06
CA GLY A 9 9.34 -24.24 -21.30
C GLY A 9 9.10 -22.83 -20.78
N GLY A 10 9.52 -21.83 -21.56
CA GLY A 10 9.20 -20.44 -21.31
C GLY A 10 7.70 -20.30 -21.50
N ALA A 11 6.97 -20.20 -20.39
CA ALA A 11 5.60 -19.73 -20.38
C ALA A 11 5.54 -18.52 -21.32
N ARG A 12 4.95 -18.72 -22.52
CA ARG A 12 4.85 -17.67 -23.54
C ARG A 12 4.01 -16.58 -22.90
N ARG A 13 4.69 -15.59 -22.32
CA ARG A 13 4.04 -14.36 -21.86
C ARG A 13 3.25 -13.86 -23.07
N PRO A 14 1.93 -13.65 -22.96
CA PRO A 14 1.14 -13.18 -24.08
C PRO A 14 1.83 -11.97 -24.72
N PRO A 15 1.79 -11.80 -26.05
CA PRO A 15 2.49 -10.73 -26.74
C PRO A 15 2.17 -9.33 -26.19
N ALA A 16 1.02 -9.17 -25.54
CA ALA A 16 0.58 -8.00 -24.79
C ALA A 16 1.45 -7.61 -23.57
N LEU A 17 2.24 -8.53 -22.99
CA LEU A 17 3.10 -8.28 -21.81
C LEU A 17 4.55 -7.92 -22.18
N ARG A 18 4.94 -8.01 -23.45
CA ARG A 18 6.26 -7.52 -23.94
C ARG A 18 6.48 -6.02 -23.73
N PRO A 19 5.52 -5.11 -23.96
CA PRO A 19 5.72 -3.67 -23.74
C PRO A 19 5.85 -3.29 -22.25
N LEU A 20 5.40 -4.14 -21.32
CA LEU A 20 5.52 -3.87 -19.89
C LEU A 20 6.97 -3.79 -19.40
N ALA A 21 7.91 -4.45 -20.10
CA ALA A 21 9.33 -4.35 -19.80
C ALA A 21 9.89 -2.93 -20.02
N GLY A 22 9.34 -2.17 -20.98
CA GLY A 22 9.69 -0.77 -21.23
C GLY A 22 8.87 0.23 -20.38
N CYS A 23 7.63 -0.12 -20.03
CA CYS A 23 6.76 0.66 -19.14
C CYS A 23 7.36 0.78 -17.69
N ALA A 24 8.41 0.02 -17.35
CA ALA A 24 9.09 0.05 -16.04
C ALA A 24 9.90 1.34 -15.77
N GLN A 25 10.29 2.10 -16.79
CA GLN A 25 11.11 3.31 -16.63
C GLN A 25 10.30 4.57 -16.29
N GLN A 26 8.97 4.52 -16.29
CA GLN A 26 8.11 5.69 -16.08
C GLN A 26 7.95 6.06 -14.60
N PRO A 27 7.82 7.37 -14.27
CA PRO A 27 7.68 7.85 -12.90
C PRO A 27 6.42 7.33 -12.19
N ASN A 28 5.39 6.94 -12.95
CA ASN A 28 4.14 6.36 -12.44
C ASN A 28 3.90 5.00 -13.12
N LEU A 29 4.67 3.99 -12.70
CA LEU A 29 4.50 2.57 -13.07
C LEU A 29 3.04 2.11 -13.22
N PRO A 30 2.12 2.40 -12.28
CA PRO A 30 0.72 2.01 -12.42
C PRO A 30 0.03 2.63 -13.64
N LEU A 31 0.28 3.90 -13.94
CA LEU A 31 -0.26 4.59 -15.11
C LEU A 31 0.34 4.03 -16.41
N ALA A 32 1.62 3.63 -16.37
CA ALA A 32 2.29 2.98 -17.48
C ALA A 32 1.68 1.61 -17.82
N VAL A 33 1.34 0.81 -16.80
CA VAL A 33 0.66 -0.50 -16.98
C VAL A 33 -0.71 -0.30 -17.62
N LEU A 34 -1.42 0.74 -17.23
CA LEU A 34 -2.74 1.09 -17.72
C LEU A 34 -2.70 1.54 -19.19
N ASP A 35 -1.74 2.39 -19.59
CA ASP A 35 -1.49 2.76 -20.99
C ASP A 35 -1.09 1.54 -21.83
N CYS A 36 -0.22 0.68 -21.26
CA CYS A 36 0.15 -0.61 -21.85
C CYS A 36 -1.11 -1.51 -22.06
N LEU A 37 -2.07 -1.56 -21.12
CA LEU A 37 -3.35 -2.29 -21.26
C LEU A 37 -4.25 -1.68 -22.33
N THR A 38 -4.46 -0.37 -22.33
CA THR A 38 -5.26 0.33 -23.35
C THR A 38 -4.73 0.04 -24.75
N ARG A 39 -3.40 0.07 -24.95
CA ARG A 39 -2.77 -0.24 -26.24
C ARG A 39 -2.91 -1.70 -26.65
N ALA A 40 -2.88 -2.63 -25.69
CA ALA A 40 -3.10 -4.04 -25.97
C ALA A 40 -4.55 -4.34 -26.40
N LEU A 41 -5.50 -3.50 -25.97
CA LEU A 41 -6.90 -3.62 -26.35
C LEU A 41 -7.17 -3.03 -27.74
N LEU A 42 -6.55 -1.91 -28.12
CA LEU A 42 -6.74 -1.25 -29.43
C LEU A 42 -6.86 -2.17 -30.67
N PRO A 43 -6.05 -3.24 -30.85
CA PRO A 43 -6.21 -4.15 -31.99
C PRO A 43 -7.49 -5.00 -31.93
N LEU A 44 -7.96 -5.36 -30.73
CA LEU A 44 -9.23 -6.09 -30.53
C LEU A 44 -10.46 -5.24 -30.95
N ARG A 45 -10.26 -3.93 -31.21
CA ARG A 45 -11.26 -2.98 -31.75
C ARG A 45 -11.72 -3.33 -33.12
N ARG A 46 -10.86 -3.99 -33.88
CA ARG A 46 -11.17 -4.39 -35.24
C ARG A 46 -11.93 -5.71 -35.33
N GLU A 47 -11.94 -6.51 -34.26
CA GLU A 47 -12.48 -7.88 -34.29
C GLU A 47 -13.80 -8.05 -33.54
N HIS A 48 -14.08 -7.23 -32.52
CA HIS A 48 -15.29 -7.34 -31.70
C HIS A 48 -16.20 -6.12 -31.90
N GLY A 49 -17.52 -6.32 -31.94
CA GLY A 49 -18.49 -5.26 -32.21
C GLY A 49 -18.48 -4.10 -31.20
N ASP A 50 -19.00 -2.94 -31.63
CA ASP A 50 -18.92 -1.66 -30.90
C ASP A 50 -19.43 -1.73 -29.44
N LEU A 51 -20.43 -2.56 -29.16
CA LEU A 51 -21.00 -2.70 -27.82
C LEU A 51 -20.01 -3.29 -26.80
N VAL A 52 -19.27 -4.33 -27.20
CA VAL A 52 -18.26 -4.97 -26.34
C VAL A 52 -17.12 -3.98 -26.07
N TRP A 53 -16.81 -3.16 -27.07
CA TRP A 53 -15.82 -2.10 -26.97
C TRP A 53 -16.16 -1.02 -25.95
N TRP A 54 -17.40 -0.53 -25.99
CA TRP A 54 -17.89 0.44 -25.02
C TRP A 54 -17.84 -0.08 -23.59
N GLN A 55 -18.20 -1.35 -23.38
CA GLN A 55 -18.13 -1.97 -22.06
C GLN A 55 -16.67 -2.10 -21.57
N LEU A 56 -15.76 -2.44 -22.47
CA LEU A 56 -14.36 -2.62 -22.15
C LEU A 56 -13.67 -1.28 -21.82
N ASP A 57 -13.94 -0.24 -22.61
CA ASP A 57 -13.41 1.10 -22.42
C ASP A 57 -13.88 1.70 -21.10
N ALA A 58 -15.17 1.54 -20.77
CA ALA A 58 -15.72 1.95 -19.48
C ALA A 58 -15.03 1.25 -18.29
N LYS A 59 -14.65 -0.03 -18.45
CA LYS A 59 -13.91 -0.78 -17.42
C LYS A 59 -12.46 -0.32 -17.28
N VAL A 60 -11.82 0.05 -18.39
CA VAL A 60 -10.48 0.65 -18.35
C VAL A 60 -10.54 2.00 -17.66
N GLU A 61 -11.51 2.86 -17.99
CA GLU A 61 -11.73 4.16 -17.34
C GLU A 61 -11.94 4.03 -15.82
N GLU A 62 -12.74 3.04 -15.40
CA GLU A 62 -12.95 2.70 -14.00
C GLU A 62 -11.62 2.33 -13.29
N LEU A 63 -10.78 1.51 -13.94
CA LEU A 63 -9.46 1.15 -13.42
C LEU A 63 -8.55 2.39 -13.30
N ILE A 64 -8.59 3.33 -14.25
CA ILE A 64 -7.85 4.60 -14.16
C ILE A 64 -8.29 5.40 -12.93
N CYS A 65 -9.60 5.51 -12.73
CA CYS A 65 -10.17 6.25 -11.61
C CYS A 65 -9.79 5.63 -10.26
N LEU A 66 -9.91 4.30 -10.13
CA LEU A 66 -9.53 3.58 -8.92
C LEU A 66 -8.04 3.69 -8.61
N LEU A 67 -7.21 3.67 -9.65
CA LEU A 67 -5.76 3.81 -9.51
C LEU A 67 -5.36 5.22 -9.07
N GLY A 68 -5.97 6.26 -9.65
CA GLY A 68 -5.77 7.64 -9.20
C GLY A 68 -6.23 7.86 -7.76
N LYS A 69 -7.33 7.23 -7.34
CA LYS A 69 -7.77 7.22 -5.93
C LYS A 69 -6.76 6.51 -5.03
N ALA A 70 -6.23 5.35 -5.45
CA ALA A 70 -5.23 4.61 -4.70
C ALA A 70 -3.89 5.37 -4.58
N GLU A 71 -3.47 6.09 -5.62
CA GLU A 71 -2.29 6.97 -5.57
C GLU A 71 -2.49 8.15 -4.62
N ARG A 72 -3.71 8.69 -4.53
CA ARG A 72 -4.03 9.75 -3.56
C ARG A 72 -4.02 9.25 -2.12
N ILE A 73 -4.53 8.04 -1.86
CA ILE A 73 -4.42 7.36 -0.55
C ILE A 73 -2.95 7.06 -0.24
N LYS A 74 -2.17 6.71 -1.27
CA LYS A 74 -0.72 6.56 -1.17
C LYS A 74 -0.04 7.92 -0.86
N GLY A 75 -0.60 9.02 -1.33
CA GLY A 75 -0.07 10.37 -1.11
C GLY A 75 -0.41 10.99 0.24
N THR A 76 -1.20 10.35 1.11
CA THR A 76 -1.53 10.86 2.45
C THR A 76 -0.68 10.18 3.52
N PRO A 77 0.56 10.62 3.77
CA PRO A 77 1.19 10.29 5.04
C PRO A 77 0.31 10.92 6.13
N VAL A 78 -0.19 10.11 7.06
CA VAL A 78 -0.85 10.62 8.26
C VAL A 78 0.16 11.57 8.93
N PRO A 79 -0.24 12.81 9.26
CA PRO A 79 0.70 13.78 9.76
C PRO A 79 1.34 13.28 11.06
N LEU A 80 2.68 13.26 11.10
CA LEU A 80 3.47 12.91 12.30
C LEU A 80 3.11 13.77 13.53
N SER A 81 2.45 14.90 13.32
CA SER A 81 1.88 15.72 14.40
C SER A 81 0.73 15.02 15.09
N TYR A 82 -0.13 14.28 14.37
CA TYR A 82 -1.25 13.55 14.94
C TYR A 82 -0.77 12.49 15.95
N SER A 83 0.18 11.63 15.56
CA SER A 83 0.79 10.66 16.47
C SER A 83 1.38 11.32 17.74
N ARG A 84 2.09 12.45 17.59
CA ARG A 84 2.62 13.20 18.75
C ARG A 84 1.54 13.77 19.68
N HIS A 85 0.40 14.19 19.14
CA HIS A 85 -0.73 14.64 19.96
C HIS A 85 -1.39 13.45 20.67
N THR A 86 -1.62 12.35 19.97
CA THR A 86 -2.22 11.12 20.53
C THR A 86 -1.43 10.57 21.71
N SER A 87 -0.09 10.51 21.61
CA SER A 87 0.77 10.05 22.72
C SER A 87 0.64 10.92 23.99
N ARG A 88 0.52 12.24 23.81
CA ARG A 88 0.28 13.17 24.92
C ARG A 88 -1.10 12.95 25.56
N PHE A 89 -2.13 12.72 24.76
CA PHE A 89 -3.47 12.40 25.26
C PHE A 89 -3.48 11.09 26.06
N PHE A 90 -2.81 10.04 25.57
CA PHE A 90 -2.69 8.76 26.29
C PHE A 90 -1.89 8.86 27.58
N SER A 91 -0.88 9.72 27.60
CA SER A 91 -0.14 10.02 28.83
C SER A 91 -1.08 10.63 29.88
N VAL A 92 -1.85 11.67 29.51
CA VAL A 92 -2.85 12.28 30.40
C VAL A 92 -3.91 11.27 30.84
N TYR A 93 -4.43 10.44 29.91
CA TYR A 93 -5.40 9.40 30.22
C TYR A 93 -4.87 8.43 31.29
N THR A 94 -3.64 7.95 31.12
CA THR A 94 -2.99 7.03 32.06
C THR A 94 -2.75 7.68 33.43
N PHE A 95 -2.49 8.99 33.49
CA PHE A 95 -2.39 9.74 34.75
C PHE A 95 -3.75 9.96 35.44
N THR A 96 -4.83 10.13 34.67
CA THR A 96 -6.18 10.29 35.23
C THR A 96 -6.82 8.98 35.66
N LEU A 97 -6.42 7.86 35.07
CA LEU A 97 -6.92 6.53 35.35
C LEU A 97 -6.76 6.08 36.82
N PRO A 98 -5.60 6.24 37.50
CA PRO A 98 -5.46 5.90 38.91
C PRO A 98 -6.34 6.76 39.83
N LEU A 99 -6.62 8.01 39.47
CA LEU A 99 -7.53 8.87 40.25
C LEU A 99 -8.98 8.36 40.15
N ALA A 100 -9.39 7.92 38.97
CA ALA A 100 -10.72 7.35 38.74
C ALA A 100 -10.91 5.97 39.39
N LEU A 101 -9.85 5.18 39.51
CA LEU A 101 -9.90 3.82 40.08
C LEU A 101 -9.60 3.76 41.58
N CYS A 102 -9.18 4.87 42.19
CA CYS A 102 -8.79 4.96 43.61
C CYS A 102 -9.89 4.47 44.56
N GLU A 103 -11.17 4.67 44.21
CA GLU A 103 -12.32 4.29 45.04
C GLU A 103 -12.87 2.89 44.72
N HIS A 104 -12.38 2.23 43.67
CA HIS A 104 -12.98 0.99 43.13
C HIS A 104 -12.12 -0.27 43.30
N ILE A 105 -10.81 -0.10 43.49
CA ILE A 105 -9.87 -1.23 43.63
C ILE A 105 -8.90 -1.00 44.78
N ASP A 106 -8.47 -2.11 45.38
CA ASP A 106 -7.45 -2.10 46.42
C ASP A 106 -6.16 -1.45 45.92
N LEU A 107 -5.54 -0.62 46.76
CA LEU A 107 -4.35 0.17 46.45
C LEU A 107 -3.16 -0.70 45.97
N TRP A 108 -3.17 -1.99 46.33
CA TRP A 108 -2.17 -2.98 45.89
C TRP A 108 -2.36 -3.47 44.46
N LEU A 109 -3.59 -3.52 43.97
CA LEU A 109 -3.92 -3.96 42.61
C LEU A 109 -3.89 -2.79 41.61
N LEU A 110 -3.95 -1.56 42.10
CA LEU A 110 -4.00 -0.35 41.28
C LEU A 110 -2.76 -0.17 40.36
N PRO A 111 -1.50 -0.29 40.83
CA PRO A 111 -0.32 -0.19 39.96
C PRO A 111 -0.27 -1.23 38.81
N PRO A 112 -0.47 -2.54 39.04
CA PRO A 112 -0.45 -3.51 37.95
C PRO A 112 -1.61 -3.31 36.97
N THR A 113 -2.81 -2.92 37.41
CA THR A 113 -3.93 -2.63 36.51
C THR A 113 -3.63 -1.45 35.60
N VAL A 114 -3.15 -0.32 36.15
CA VAL A 114 -2.74 0.86 35.36
C VAL A 114 -1.58 0.50 34.41
N GLY A 115 -0.64 -0.32 34.88
CA GLY A 115 0.48 -0.81 34.08
C GLY A 115 0.03 -1.63 32.86
N VAL A 116 -0.91 -2.57 33.02
CA VAL A 116 -1.44 -3.37 31.92
C VAL A 116 -2.21 -2.50 30.91
N VAL A 117 -3.07 -1.59 31.39
CA VAL A 117 -3.84 -0.71 30.51
C VAL A 117 -2.93 0.22 29.71
N SER A 118 -1.96 0.85 30.38
CA SER A 118 -0.99 1.71 29.69
C SER A 118 -0.18 0.93 28.68
N TRP A 119 0.30 -0.27 29.03
CA TRP A 119 1.03 -1.13 28.12
C TRP A 119 0.24 -1.46 26.85
N VAL A 120 -1.04 -1.82 26.96
CA VAL A 120 -1.89 -2.11 25.79
C VAL A 120 -2.10 -0.87 24.91
N ILE A 121 -2.34 0.30 25.51
CA ILE A 121 -2.58 1.55 24.79
C ILE A 121 -1.31 1.98 24.04
N PHE A 122 -0.15 1.99 24.72
CA PHE A 122 1.13 2.35 24.11
C PHE A 122 1.58 1.33 23.05
N ALA A 123 1.35 0.03 23.26
CA ALA A 123 1.62 -0.99 22.26
C ALA A 123 0.78 -0.77 20.99
N THR A 124 -0.48 -0.36 21.13
CA THR A 124 -1.35 -0.05 19.99
C THR A 124 -0.84 1.17 19.21
N GLU A 125 -0.38 2.21 19.90
CA GLU A 125 0.24 3.39 19.28
C GLU A 125 1.51 3.01 18.49
N GLU A 126 2.36 2.15 19.07
CA GLU A 126 3.57 1.68 18.42
C GLU A 126 3.28 0.88 17.14
N ILE A 127 2.29 -0.02 17.19
CA ILE A 127 1.85 -0.80 16.01
C ILE A 127 1.37 0.15 14.90
N GLY A 128 0.61 1.19 15.24
CA GLY A 128 0.18 2.21 14.29
C GLY A 128 1.37 2.90 13.61
N HIS A 129 2.34 3.34 14.40
CA HIS A 129 3.56 3.98 13.88
C HIS A 129 4.40 3.04 13.01
N ILE A 130 4.53 1.76 13.38
CA ILE A 130 5.25 0.75 12.60
C ILE A 130 4.56 0.52 11.25
N ILE A 131 3.23 0.45 11.21
CA ILE A 131 2.47 0.25 9.97
C ILE A 131 2.69 1.44 9.02
N GLU A 132 2.62 2.66 9.55
CA GLU A 132 2.90 3.89 8.80
C GLU A 132 4.35 3.92 8.27
N ALA A 133 5.32 3.67 9.14
CA ALA A 133 6.73 3.64 8.78
C ALA A 133 7.01 2.55 7.73
N ARG A 134 6.51 1.33 7.92
CA ARG A 134 6.71 0.23 6.96
C ARG A 134 6.18 0.56 5.59
N TRP A 135 5.05 1.23 5.53
CA TRP A 135 4.44 1.61 4.28
C TRP A 135 5.23 2.73 3.57
N ILE A 136 5.73 3.72 4.32
CA ILE A 136 6.60 4.81 3.81
C ILE A 136 7.94 4.24 3.29
N TRP A 137 8.66 3.46 4.11
CA TRP A 137 9.97 2.92 3.77
C TRP A 137 9.91 1.83 2.68
N GLY A 138 8.86 1.01 2.66
CA GLY A 138 8.64 0.01 1.62
C GLY A 138 8.32 0.61 0.24
N GLY A 139 7.84 1.85 0.20
CA GLY A 139 7.62 2.62 -1.04
C GLY A 139 8.88 3.33 -1.54
N VAL A 140 9.67 3.92 -0.64
CA VAL A 140 10.89 4.68 -0.97
C VAL A 140 12.04 3.76 -1.40
N GLY A 141 12.20 2.59 -0.77
CA GLY A 141 13.28 1.65 -1.08
C GLY A 141 13.26 1.11 -2.51
N ARG A 142 12.09 1.02 -3.16
CA ARG A 142 11.96 0.54 -4.56
C ARG A 142 12.22 1.60 -5.63
N ARG A 143 12.21 2.90 -5.30
CA ARG A 143 12.51 3.97 -6.28
C ARG A 143 14.01 4.30 -6.37
N ARG A 144 14.77 4.15 -5.28
CA ARG A 144 16.18 4.54 -5.22
C ARG A 144 17.15 3.55 -5.88
N ASP A 145 16.75 2.28 -6.00
CA ASP A 145 17.54 1.24 -6.68
C ASP A 145 17.45 1.30 -8.22
N ARG A 146 16.53 2.11 -8.77
CA ARG A 146 16.29 2.18 -10.23
C ARG A 146 16.99 3.35 -10.93
N THR A 147 17.68 4.23 -10.20
CA THR A 147 18.32 5.44 -10.77
C THR A 147 19.85 5.34 -10.93
N HIS A 148 20.45 4.17 -10.70
CA HIS A 148 21.91 3.97 -10.77
C HIS A 148 22.38 3.03 -11.90
N HIS A 149 21.55 2.79 -12.93
CA HIS A 149 21.93 2.04 -14.13
C HIS A 149 21.50 2.77 -15.40
#